data_AF-A0AAC8QDF4-F1
#
_entry.id   AF-A0AAC8QDF4-F1
#
_cell.length_a   1.000
_cell.length_b   1.000
_cell.length_c   1.000
_cell.angle_alpha   90.00
_cell.angle_beta   90.00
_cell.angle_gamma   90.00
#
_symmetry.space_group_name_H-M   'P 1'
#
loop_
_entity.id
_entity.type
_entity.pdbx_description
1 polymer ?
#
loop_
_entity_poly.entity_id
_entity_poly.type
_entity_poly.pdbx_seq_one_letter_code
_entity_poly.pdbx_strand_id
1 'polypeptide(L)' 'MTDASKPPEAAPAPAPRPELDDAPPLLGSWRNIYLFVLGTLALLIALFWGLTRAYS' A
#
# COMPACT_ATOMS: atom_id res chain seq x y z
N MET A 1 -40.41 26.92 19.60
CA MET A 1 -39.04 27.46 19.60
C MET A 1 -38.07 26.33 19.25
N THR A 2 -37.42 26.48 18.09
CA THR A 2 -36.10 25.97 17.68
C THR A 2 -35.64 24.57 18.11
N ASP A 3 -35.59 23.70 17.11
CA ASP A 3 -34.55 22.70 16.84
C ASP A 3 -33.17 23.39 16.79
N ALA A 4 -32.24 23.13 17.73
CA ALA A 4 -30.86 23.68 17.69
C ALA A 4 -29.86 23.12 18.74
N SER A 5 -29.82 21.82 19.08
CA SER A 5 -28.78 21.36 20.05
C SER A 5 -28.18 19.97 19.84
N LYS A 6 -28.55 19.19 18.82
CA LYS A 6 -27.80 17.98 18.53
C LYS A 6 -26.65 18.35 17.57
N PRO A 7 -25.37 18.28 17.99
CA PRO A 7 -24.27 18.41 17.04
C PRO A 7 -24.48 17.37 15.93
N PRO A 8 -24.08 17.61 14.68
CA PRO A 8 -24.10 16.57 13.67
C PRO A 8 -23.20 15.46 14.20
N GLU A 9 -23.83 14.42 14.75
CA GLU A 9 -23.15 13.26 15.28
C GLU A 9 -22.31 12.75 14.13
N ALA A 10 -20.98 12.87 14.28
CA ALA A 10 -20.03 12.58 13.22
C ALA A 10 -20.44 11.22 12.65
N ALA A 11 -20.81 11.21 11.37
CA ALA A 11 -21.31 10.02 10.70
C ALA A 11 -20.38 8.87 11.06
N PRO A 12 -20.90 7.71 11.52
CA PRO A 12 -20.07 6.63 12.00
C PRO A 12 -19.01 6.36 10.94
N ALA A 13 -17.74 6.36 11.37
CA ALA A 13 -16.63 6.06 10.48
C ALA A 13 -16.96 4.75 9.73
N PRO A 14 -16.65 4.66 8.42
CA PRO A 14 -16.98 3.47 7.64
C PRO A 14 -16.56 2.22 8.41
N ALA A 15 -17.49 1.27 8.54
CA ALA A 15 -17.19 0.00 9.20
C ALA A 15 -15.94 -0.61 8.57
N PRO A 16 -15.02 -1.19 9.36
CA PRO A 16 -13.88 -1.93 8.83
C PRO A 16 -14.37 -2.92 7.78
N ARG A 17 -13.79 -2.86 6.57
CA ARG A 17 -14.16 -3.69 5.43
C ARG A 17 -13.15 -4.85 5.32
N PRO A 18 -13.40 -5.99 5.97
CA PRO A 18 -12.46 -7.13 5.96
C PRO A 18 -12.20 -7.67 4.56
N GLU A 19 -13.11 -7.46 3.61
CA GLU A 19 -12.92 -7.76 2.19
C GLU A 19 -11.74 -7.01 1.52
N LEU A 20 -11.23 -5.95 2.13
CA LEU A 20 -10.02 -5.24 1.66
C LEU A 20 -8.73 -5.78 2.28
N ASP A 21 -8.82 -6.53 3.38
CA ASP A 21 -7.68 -7.16 4.07
C ASP A 21 -7.37 -8.58 3.55
N ASP A 22 -8.15 -9.07 2.58
CA ASP A 22 -7.91 -10.35 1.94
C ASP A 22 -6.52 -10.38 1.28
N ALA A 23 -5.75 -11.42 1.61
CA ALA A 23 -4.42 -11.60 1.08
C ALA A 23 -4.49 -11.79 -0.45
N PRO A 24 -3.60 -11.13 -1.22
CA PRO A 24 -3.68 -11.14 -2.66
C PRO A 24 -3.43 -12.56 -3.18
N PRO A 25 -4.12 -12.98 -4.25
CA PRO A 25 -4.04 -14.34 -4.76
C PRO A 25 -2.64 -14.70 -5.28
N LEU A 26 -1.79 -13.68 -5.55
CA LEU A 26 -0.42 -13.86 -6.01
C LEU A 26 0.54 -13.74 -4.83
N LEU A 27 1.40 -14.76 -4.68
CA LEU A 27 2.40 -14.91 -3.61
C LEU A 27 1.84 -15.07 -2.18
N GLY A 28 0.51 -15.16 -2.02
CA GLY A 28 -0.17 -15.55 -0.79
C GLY A 28 -0.16 -14.52 0.36
N SER A 29 0.63 -13.44 0.25
CA SER A 29 0.67 -12.36 1.24
C SER A 29 1.14 -11.05 0.62
N TRP A 30 0.56 -9.92 1.04
CA TRP A 30 1.01 -8.58 0.69
C TRP A 30 2.50 -8.35 0.96
N ARG A 31 3.02 -8.92 2.06
CA ARG A 31 4.44 -8.86 2.39
C ARG A 31 5.33 -9.42 1.28
N ASN A 32 4.92 -10.52 0.65
CA ASN A 32 5.73 -11.17 -0.38
C ASN A 32 5.76 -10.34 -1.66
N ILE A 33 4.64 -9.68 -2.00
CA ILE A 33 4.59 -8.73 -3.11
C ILE A 33 5.51 -7.53 -2.82
N TYR A 34 5.47 -6.97 -1.61
CA TYR A 34 6.37 -5.86 -1.25
C TYR A 34 7.83 -6.27 -1.34
N LEU A 35 8.20 -7.45 -0.83
CA LEU A 35 9.57 -7.97 -0.95
C LEU A 35 9.99 -8.20 -2.41
N PHE A 36 9.08 -8.72 -3.24
CA PHE A 36 9.33 -8.92 -4.66
C PHE A 36 9.59 -7.59 -5.37
N VAL A 37 8.69 -6.61 -5.21
CA VAL A 37 8.82 -5.28 -5.81
C VAL A 37 10.10 -4.60 -5.34
N LEU A 38 10.40 -4.65 -4.03
CA LEU A 38 11.59 -4.04 -3.46
C LEU A 38 12.87 -4.73 -3.97
N GLY A 39 12.84 -6.06 -4.11
CA GLY A 39 13.94 -6.84 -4.68
C GLY A 39 14.18 -6.52 -6.16
N THR A 40 13.13 -6.43 -6.97
CA THR A 40 13.23 -6.02 -8.37
C THR A 40 13.79 -4.61 -8.51
N LEU A 41 13.32 -3.66 -7.68
CA LEU A 41 13.86 -2.30 -7.66
C LEU A 41 15.36 -2.29 -7.33
N ALA A 42 15.77 -2.99 -6.28
CA ALA A 42 17.18 -3.08 -5.90
C ALA A 42 18.04 -3.73 -7.01
N LEU A 43 17.52 -4.75 -7.68
CA LEU A 43 18.18 -5.40 -8.81
C LEU A 43 18.36 -4.44 -9.99
N LEU A 44 17.32 -3.67 -10.33
CA LEU A 44 17.41 -2.66 -11.39
C LEU A 44 18.45 -1.59 -11.06
N ILE A 45 18.45 -1.09 -9.82
CA ILE A 45 19.46 -0.13 -9.35
C ILE A 45 20.86 -0.71 -9.51
N ALA A 46 21.09 -1.93 -9.04
CA ALA A 46 22.40 -2.59 -9.14
C ALA A 46 22.82 -2.80 -10.61
N LEU A 47 21.87 -3.20 -11.47
CA LEU A 47 22.10 -3.40 -12.89
C LEU A 47 22.50 -2.10 -13.58
N PHE A 48 21.72 -1.03 -13.40
CA PHE A 48 22.01 0.27 -13.99
C PHE A 48 23.29 0.87 -13.42
N TRP A 49 23.55 0.72 -12.12
CA TRP A 49 24.80 1.14 -11.51
C TRP A 49 26.01 0.43 -12.14
N GLY A 50 25.91 -0.88 -12.33
CA GLY A 50 26.96 -1.68 -12.98
C GLY A 50 27.20 -1.24 -14.43
N LEU A 51 26.12 -1.00 -15.19
CA LEU A 51 26.21 -0.48 -16.56
C LEU A 51 26.83 0.91 -16.59
N THR A 52 26.38 1.84 -15.75
CA THR A 52 26.98 3.17 -15.65
C THR A 52 28.47 3.06 -15.35
N ARG A 53 28.87 2.21 -14.38
CA ARG A 53 30.28 2.03 -14.03
C ARG A 53 31.12 1.42 -15.15
N ALA A 54 30.53 0.56 -15.98
CA ALA A 54 31.24 -0.11 -17.06
C ALA A 54 31.43 0.77 -18.31
N TYR A 55 30.52 1.72 -18.54
CA TYR A 55 30.47 2.54 -19.75
C TYR A 55 30.70 4.04 -19.52
N SER A 56 30.84 4.50 -18.26
CA SER A 56 31.39 5.82 -17.92
C SER A 56 32.89 5.75 -17.67
#